data_AF-A0A8R7PPL9-F1
#
_entry.id   AF-A0A8R7PPL9-F1
#
_cell.length_a   1.000
_cell.length_b   1.000
_cell.length_c   1.000
_cell.angle_alpha   90.00
_cell.angle_beta   90.00
_cell.angle_gamma   90.00
#
_symmetry.space_group_name_H-M   'P 1'
#
loop_
_entity.id
_entity.type
_entity.pdbx_description
1 polymer ?
#
loop_
_entity_poly.entity_id
_entity_poly.type
_entity_poly.pdbx_seq_one_letter_code
_entity_poly.pdbx_strand_id
1 'polypeptide(L)'
;MRCGRGCSFLRPGVHPMPLLATPPYIMPRTSAATAGPATATSSGTCSLRVRLRAPGRSAAAASSSRLPRAMAATGADAAAAPPSLLVFSGGTAFNGVVEELKKVTTRVAHVLPVSDDGGSTAEIVRVLGGPAVGDIRSRCLRLSDESTLEALSVRRLLGHRLPLDPSEAKLDWYHIVEGEHSLWDGVSRPYRETIRAFLVYFHNEILRRPVETFCFTNGR
;
A
#
# COMPACT_ATOMS: atom_id res chain seq x y z
N MET A 1 -24.53 67.73 39.00
CA MET A 1 -23.19 67.89 39.60
C MET A 1 -22.29 66.81 38.98
N ARG A 2 -21.68 66.97 37.80
CA ARG A 2 -20.44 67.67 37.41
C ARG A 2 -19.23 67.48 38.35
N CYS A 3 -18.31 66.61 37.95
CA CYS A 3 -16.85 66.77 37.93
C CYS A 3 -16.28 65.59 37.10
N GLY A 4 -15.47 65.69 36.03
CA GLY A 4 -14.72 66.79 35.43
C GLY A 4 -13.21 66.60 35.60
N ARG A 5 -12.55 65.92 34.64
CA ARG A 5 -11.12 65.93 34.21
C ARG A 5 -10.86 64.60 33.46
N GLY A 6 -10.44 64.51 32.20
CA GLY A 6 -9.66 65.44 31.38
C GLY A 6 -8.17 65.09 31.50
N CYS A 7 -7.68 64.13 30.72
CA CYS A 7 -6.27 64.06 30.34
C CYS A 7 -6.11 63.30 29.01
N SER A 8 -5.17 63.81 28.24
CA SER A 8 -5.06 63.79 26.79
C SER A 8 -4.19 62.65 26.25
N PHE A 9 -4.61 62.18 25.07
CA PHE A 9 -3.80 61.85 23.89
C PHE A 9 -2.27 61.77 24.09
N LEU A 10 -1.71 60.57 23.89
CA LEU A 10 -0.40 60.34 23.29
C LEU A 10 -0.41 58.94 22.63
N ARG A 11 -0.44 58.93 21.30
CA ARG A 11 -0.25 57.74 20.46
C ARG A 11 1.21 57.28 20.55
N PRO A 12 1.51 55.98 20.73
CA PRO A 12 2.85 55.47 20.46
C PRO A 12 3.14 55.53 18.96
N GLY A 13 4.31 56.11 18.63
CA GLY A 13 4.77 56.31 17.27
C GLY A 13 4.99 55.00 16.52
N VAL A 14 4.54 54.99 15.26
CA VAL A 14 4.86 53.97 14.28
C VAL A 14 6.22 54.36 13.69
N HIS A 15 7.28 53.63 14.02
CA HIS A 15 8.56 53.76 13.35
C HIS A 15 8.48 53.06 11.98
N PRO A 16 8.96 53.69 10.89
CA PRO A 16 9.05 53.02 9.60
C PRO A 16 10.14 51.94 9.64
N MET A 17 9.75 50.70 9.36
CA MET A 17 10.66 49.59 9.13
C MET A 17 11.49 49.85 7.86
N PRO A 18 12.82 49.66 7.87
CA PRO A 18 13.61 49.71 6.66
C PRO A 18 13.28 48.52 5.74
N LEU A 19 12.97 48.81 4.48
CA LEU A 19 12.85 47.83 3.41
C LEU A 19 14.20 47.12 3.22
N LEU A 20 14.33 45.89 3.74
CA LEU A 20 15.42 45.01 3.33
C LEU A 20 15.17 44.54 1.90
N ALA A 21 16.15 44.80 1.04
CA ALA A 21 16.16 44.43 -0.36
C ALA A 21 15.97 42.92 -0.55
N THR A 22 15.05 42.55 -1.44
CA THR A 22 14.91 41.19 -1.96
C THR A 22 16.18 40.77 -2.72
N PRO A 23 16.73 39.57 -2.48
CA PRO A 23 17.86 39.08 -3.27
C PRO A 23 17.43 38.85 -4.74
N PRO A 24 18.35 39.02 -5.72
CA PRO A 24 18.01 38.84 -7.12
C PRO A 24 17.68 37.36 -7.40
N TYR A 25 16.54 37.15 -8.05
CA TYR A 25 16.12 35.87 -8.60
C TYR A 25 17.14 35.46 -9.69
N ILE A 26 17.90 34.40 -9.43
CA ILE A 26 18.81 33.80 -10.41
C ILE A 26 17.97 32.99 -11.40
N MET A 27 17.83 33.50 -12.63
CA MET A 27 17.27 32.74 -13.75
C MET A 27 18.27 31.65 -14.18
N PRO A 28 17.86 30.38 -14.34
CA PRO A 28 18.72 29.38 -14.95
C PRO A 28 18.94 29.72 -16.42
N ARG A 29 20.21 29.80 -16.83
CA ARG A 29 20.62 29.88 -18.24
C ARG A 29 20.16 28.61 -18.95
N THR A 30 19.25 28.76 -19.91
CA THR A 30 18.97 27.73 -20.92
C THR A 30 20.14 27.67 -21.90
N SER A 31 21.01 26.67 -21.75
CA SER A 31 21.91 26.24 -22.82
C SER A 31 21.14 25.36 -23.79
N ALA A 32 20.93 25.88 -25.00
CA ALA A 32 20.42 25.11 -26.13
C ALA A 32 21.45 24.06 -26.54
N ALA A 33 21.18 22.79 -26.24
CA ALA A 33 21.87 21.66 -26.81
C ALA A 33 20.95 21.01 -27.86
N THR A 34 21.35 21.13 -29.12
CA THR A 34 20.74 20.48 -30.27
C THR A 34 20.93 18.97 -30.15
N ALA A 35 19.84 18.22 -29.94
CA ALA A 35 19.79 16.77 -30.06
C ALA A 35 18.82 16.39 -31.19
N GLY A 36 19.30 15.56 -32.12
CA GLY A 36 18.58 15.13 -33.32
C GLY A 36 17.38 14.22 -33.05
N PRO A 37 16.63 13.83 -34.10
CA PRO A 37 15.34 13.17 -33.95
C PRO A 37 15.54 11.70 -33.57
N ALA A 38 15.06 11.31 -32.38
CA ALA A 38 14.87 9.92 -32.01
C ALA A 38 13.45 9.49 -32.37
N THR A 39 13.36 8.45 -33.19
CA THR A 39 12.16 7.80 -33.68
C THR A 39 11.30 7.21 -32.55
N ALA A 40 10.03 7.60 -32.51
CA ALA A 40 9.02 7.02 -31.64
C ALA A 40 8.65 5.61 -32.11
N THR A 41 8.81 4.61 -31.24
CA THR A 41 8.23 3.28 -31.47
C THR A 41 7.50 2.78 -30.20
N SER A 42 6.19 2.65 -30.37
CA SER A 42 5.21 1.81 -29.65
C SER A 42 5.16 1.79 -28.12
N SER A 43 4.09 2.43 -27.64
CA SER A 43 3.32 2.13 -26.44
C SER A 43 2.95 0.64 -26.34
N GLY A 44 3.50 -0.05 -25.34
CA GLY A 44 3.09 -1.40 -24.95
C GLY A 44 1.98 -1.36 -23.91
N THR A 45 0.72 -1.47 -24.34
CA THR A 45 -0.39 -1.79 -23.44
C THR A 45 -0.33 -3.29 -23.10
N CYS A 46 0.04 -3.63 -21.87
CA CYS A 46 -0.09 -4.99 -21.36
C CYS A 46 -1.57 -5.30 -21.10
N SER A 47 -2.26 -5.79 -22.13
CA SER A 47 -3.64 -6.28 -22.02
C SER A 47 -3.63 -7.73 -21.57
N LEU A 48 -4.08 -7.99 -20.34
CA LEU A 48 -4.31 -9.35 -19.83
C LEU A 48 -5.51 -9.96 -20.59
N ARG A 49 -5.24 -10.79 -21.60
CA ARG A 49 -6.28 -11.56 -22.31
C ARG A 49 -6.76 -12.72 -21.45
N VAL A 50 -7.84 -12.52 -20.71
CA VAL A 50 -8.64 -13.63 -20.16
C VAL A 50 -9.37 -14.32 -21.32
N ARG A 51 -8.93 -15.52 -21.70
CA ARG A 51 -9.68 -16.37 -22.63
C ARG A 51 -10.88 -16.98 -21.90
N LEU A 52 -12.02 -16.30 -21.93
CA LEU A 52 -13.32 -16.91 -21.66
C LEU A 52 -13.72 -17.76 -22.87
N ARG A 53 -13.68 -19.09 -22.72
CA ARG A 53 -14.17 -20.02 -23.73
C ARG A 53 -15.70 -20.00 -23.68
N ALA A 54 -16.33 -19.41 -24.70
CA ALA A 54 -17.77 -19.48 -24.90
C ALA A 54 -18.22 -20.94 -25.15
N PRO A 55 -19.43 -21.34 -24.72
CA PRO A 55 -19.98 -22.65 -25.03
C PRO A 55 -20.39 -22.67 -26.51
N GLY A 56 -19.69 -23.48 -27.30
CA GLY A 56 -20.08 -23.79 -28.67
C GLY A 56 -21.37 -24.60 -28.67
N ARG A 57 -22.43 -24.08 -29.29
CA ARG A 57 -23.60 -24.85 -29.70
C ARG A 57 -23.14 -25.78 -30.82
N SER A 58 -23.28 -27.08 -30.65
CA SER A 58 -23.23 -28.02 -31.77
C SER A 58 -24.45 -28.94 -31.72
N ALA A 59 -25.10 -29.01 -32.87
CA ALA A 59 -26.36 -29.70 -33.11
C ALA A 59 -26.22 -31.22 -33.01
N ALA A 60 -27.35 -31.85 -32.72
CA ALA A 60 -27.52 -33.28 -32.57
C ALA A 60 -27.23 -34.06 -33.88
N ALA A 61 -26.56 -35.20 -33.73
CA ALA A 61 -26.73 -36.35 -34.61
C ALA A 61 -26.53 -37.62 -33.77
N ALA A 62 -27.60 -38.42 -33.66
CA ALA A 62 -27.59 -39.71 -32.99
C ALA A 62 -26.91 -40.76 -33.87
N SER A 63 -26.02 -41.56 -33.29
CA SER A 63 -25.61 -42.85 -33.84
C SER A 63 -25.20 -43.77 -32.70
N SER A 64 -25.93 -44.88 -32.60
CA SER A 64 -25.77 -45.94 -31.62
C SER A 64 -24.63 -46.86 -32.02
N SER A 65 -23.58 -46.96 -31.19
CA SER A 65 -22.69 -48.13 -31.21
C SER A 65 -22.01 -48.39 -29.84
N ARG A 66 -22.36 -49.56 -29.30
CA ARG A 66 -21.68 -50.43 -28.32
C ARG A 66 -20.60 -49.85 -27.40
N LEU A 67 -20.85 -49.99 -26.10
CA LEU A 67 -19.88 -49.90 -25.00
C LEU A 67 -18.72 -50.90 -25.18
N PRO A 68 -17.45 -50.47 -25.12
CA PRO A 68 -16.37 -51.35 -24.71
C PRO A 68 -16.29 -51.34 -23.18
N ARG A 69 -16.45 -52.53 -22.60
CA ARG A 69 -16.03 -52.84 -21.23
C ARG A 69 -14.52 -52.74 -21.18
N ALA A 70 -13.99 -51.69 -20.54
CA ALA A 70 -12.57 -51.51 -20.30
C ALA A 70 -12.28 -51.60 -18.80
N MET A 71 -11.21 -52.35 -18.52
CA MET A 71 -10.82 -52.92 -17.24
C MET A 71 -10.60 -51.88 -16.14
N ALA A 72 -10.82 -52.33 -14.90
CA ALA A 72 -10.27 -51.72 -13.71
C ALA A 72 -8.75 -51.55 -13.89
N ALA A 73 -8.34 -50.34 -14.25
CA ALA A 73 -6.97 -49.92 -14.10
C ALA A 73 -6.77 -49.60 -12.62
N THR A 74 -6.18 -50.54 -11.89
CA THR A 74 -5.34 -50.25 -10.73
C THR A 74 -4.21 -49.33 -11.22
N GLY A 75 -4.52 -48.04 -11.32
CA GLY A 75 -3.56 -46.99 -11.61
C GLY A 75 -2.94 -46.54 -10.31
N ALA A 76 -1.68 -46.88 -10.13
CA ALA A 76 -0.83 -46.43 -9.05
C ALA A 76 -1.03 -44.94 -8.76
N ASP A 77 -1.06 -44.63 -7.47
CA ASP A 77 -1.16 -43.31 -6.86
C ASP A 77 -0.05 -42.39 -7.38
N ALA A 78 -0.25 -41.84 -8.57
CA ALA A 78 0.55 -40.74 -9.09
C ALA A 78 0.15 -39.55 -8.23
N ALA A 79 0.92 -39.29 -7.16
CA ALA A 79 0.70 -38.20 -6.22
C ALA A 79 0.22 -36.95 -6.98
N ALA A 80 -1.10 -36.74 -6.96
CA ALA A 80 -1.73 -35.79 -7.85
C ALA A 80 -1.17 -34.40 -7.51
N ALA A 81 -0.69 -33.68 -8.53
CA ALA A 81 -0.13 -32.35 -8.32
C ALA A 81 -1.13 -31.49 -7.50
N PRO A 82 -0.65 -30.68 -6.55
CA PRO A 82 -1.54 -29.92 -5.69
C PRO A 82 -2.47 -29.02 -6.52
N PRO A 83 -3.75 -28.89 -6.13
CA PRO A 83 -4.74 -28.17 -6.93
C PRO A 83 -4.36 -26.70 -7.11
N SER A 84 -4.70 -26.12 -8.26
CA SER A 84 -4.57 -24.67 -8.48
C SER A 84 -5.91 -23.97 -8.24
N LEU A 85 -5.91 -22.93 -7.40
CA LEU A 85 -7.13 -22.26 -6.97
C LEU A 85 -7.10 -20.77 -7.32
N LEU A 86 -8.26 -20.26 -7.73
CA LEU A 86 -8.52 -18.83 -7.88
C LEU A 86 -9.52 -18.41 -6.81
N VAL A 87 -9.13 -17.50 -5.93
CA VAL A 87 -9.94 -17.03 -4.82
C VAL A 87 -10.26 -15.56 -5.04
N PHE A 88 -11.55 -15.27 -5.21
CA PHE A 88 -12.07 -13.92 -5.10
C PHE A 88 -12.39 -13.67 -3.63
N SER A 89 -11.62 -12.80 -2.98
CA SER A 89 -11.82 -12.48 -1.58
C SER A 89 -11.64 -10.99 -1.34
N GLY A 90 -12.36 -10.45 -0.37
CA GLY A 90 -12.09 -9.14 0.20
C GLY A 90 -11.72 -9.26 1.67
N GLY A 91 -11.69 -8.12 2.35
CA GLY A 91 -11.80 -7.88 3.78
C GLY A 91 -11.29 -8.97 4.73
N THR A 92 -11.95 -9.05 5.88
CA THR A 92 -11.57 -9.93 6.98
C THR A 92 -12.18 -11.33 6.90
N ALA A 93 -13.25 -11.51 6.13
CA ALA A 93 -13.99 -12.77 6.05
C ALA A 93 -13.12 -13.96 5.61
N PHE A 94 -12.18 -13.73 4.68
CA PHE A 94 -11.29 -14.79 4.20
C PHE A 94 -10.02 -14.96 5.07
N ASN A 95 -9.88 -14.25 6.20
CA ASN A 95 -8.70 -14.36 7.06
C ASN A 95 -8.49 -15.78 7.60
N GLY A 96 -9.54 -16.38 8.16
CA GLY A 96 -9.46 -17.70 8.77
C GLY A 96 -9.21 -18.83 7.77
N VAL A 97 -9.59 -18.63 6.50
CA VAL A 97 -9.46 -19.67 5.46
C VAL A 97 -8.05 -19.72 4.88
N VAL A 98 -7.31 -18.60 4.86
CA VAL A 98 -5.98 -18.56 4.22
C VAL A 98 -5.00 -19.56 4.82
N GLU A 99 -4.95 -19.66 6.16
CA GLU A 99 -4.01 -20.56 6.82
C GLU A 99 -4.35 -22.04 6.56
N GLU A 100 -5.64 -22.38 6.49
CA GLU A 100 -6.06 -23.73 6.11
C GLU A 100 -5.78 -24.02 4.63
N LEU A 101 -5.94 -23.03 3.76
CA LEU A 101 -5.71 -23.20 2.33
C LEU A 101 -4.24 -23.52 2.01
N LYS A 102 -3.29 -22.92 2.75
CA LYS A 102 -1.85 -23.21 2.61
C LYS A 102 -1.52 -24.70 2.84
N LYS A 103 -2.27 -25.39 3.71
CA LYS A 103 -2.09 -26.82 4.01
C LYS A 103 -2.54 -27.71 2.84
N VAL A 104 -3.47 -27.20 2.01
CA VAL A 104 -4.02 -27.91 0.85
C VAL A 104 -3.18 -27.65 -0.40
N THR A 105 -2.81 -26.40 -0.65
CA THR A 105 -2.03 -26.00 -1.81
C THR A 105 -1.40 -24.63 -1.64
N THR A 106 -0.20 -24.46 -2.21
CA THR A 106 0.45 -23.15 -2.34
C THR A 106 0.13 -22.46 -3.67
N ARG A 107 -0.60 -23.13 -4.57
CA ARG A 107 -0.93 -22.64 -5.91
C ARG A 107 -2.25 -21.86 -5.91
N VAL A 108 -2.27 -20.74 -5.19
CA VAL A 108 -3.47 -19.91 -5.03
C VAL A 108 -3.23 -18.53 -5.63
N ALA A 109 -4.13 -18.12 -6.54
CA ALA A 109 -4.23 -16.75 -7.00
C ALA A 109 -5.34 -16.03 -6.22
N HIS A 110 -5.00 -14.92 -5.55
CA HIS A 110 -5.96 -14.08 -4.83
C HIS A 110 -6.33 -12.86 -5.66
N VAL A 111 -7.63 -12.64 -5.84
CA VAL A 111 -8.19 -11.43 -6.46
C VAL A 111 -8.83 -10.61 -5.35
N LEU A 112 -8.24 -9.44 -5.07
CA LEU A 112 -8.63 -8.57 -3.96
C LEU A 112 -9.24 -7.27 -4.48
N PRO A 113 -10.34 -6.78 -3.89
CA PRO A 113 -10.87 -5.46 -4.21
C PRO A 113 -9.89 -4.36 -3.77
N VAL A 114 -9.91 -3.24 -4.48
CA VAL A 114 -9.07 -2.05 -4.21
C VAL A 114 -9.91 -0.79 -3.96
N SER A 115 -11.21 -0.98 -3.68
CA SER A 115 -12.17 0.09 -3.46
C SER A 115 -12.48 0.36 -1.99
N ASP A 116 -11.92 -0.41 -1.05
CA ASP A 116 -12.17 -0.24 0.39
C ASP A 116 -11.31 0.90 0.96
N ASP A 117 -11.92 2.07 1.17
CA ASP A 117 -11.27 3.31 1.58
C ASP A 117 -11.50 3.67 3.07
N GLY A 118 -11.83 2.70 3.91
CA GLY A 118 -12.04 2.93 5.35
C GLY A 118 -10.75 3.10 6.17
N GLY A 119 -10.88 3.74 7.34
CA GLY A 119 -9.88 3.77 8.40
C GLY A 119 -8.48 4.22 7.96
N SER A 120 -7.45 3.47 8.35
CA SER A 120 -6.04 3.77 8.01
C SER A 120 -5.75 3.79 6.51
N THR A 121 -6.54 3.05 5.71
CA THR A 121 -6.36 3.01 4.26
C THR A 121 -6.78 4.33 3.62
N ALA A 122 -7.86 4.95 4.09
CA ALA A 122 -8.27 6.31 3.70
C ALA A 122 -7.12 7.31 3.88
N GLU A 123 -6.51 7.31 5.06
CA GLU A 123 -5.44 8.26 5.40
C GLU A 123 -4.19 8.07 4.55
N ILE A 124 -3.80 6.82 4.29
CA ILE A 124 -2.65 6.52 3.42
C ILE A 124 -2.94 6.95 1.97
N VAL A 125 -4.11 6.60 1.44
CA VAL A 125 -4.54 6.99 0.08
C VAL A 125 -4.65 8.50 -0.04
N ARG A 126 -5.13 9.17 1.01
CA ARG A 126 -5.14 10.63 1.06
C ARG A 126 -3.74 11.16 0.83
N VAL A 127 -2.72 10.62 1.52
CA VAL A 127 -1.31 11.06 1.45
C VAL A 127 -0.57 10.68 0.16
N LEU A 128 -0.66 9.43 -0.29
CA LEU A 128 0.10 8.93 -1.44
C LEU A 128 -0.69 8.93 -2.75
N GLY A 129 -2.01 9.05 -2.69
CA GLY A 129 -2.91 8.71 -3.79
C GLY A 129 -2.99 7.20 -4.02
N GLY A 130 -3.51 6.81 -5.18
CA GLY A 130 -3.54 5.42 -5.63
C GLY A 130 -4.68 4.58 -5.05
N PRO A 131 -4.66 3.26 -5.31
CA PRO A 131 -5.70 2.33 -4.87
C PRO A 131 -5.65 2.07 -3.36
N ALA A 132 -6.76 1.59 -2.80
CA ALA A 132 -6.78 1.07 -1.44
C ALA A 132 -5.83 -0.12 -1.26
N VAL A 133 -5.07 -0.12 -0.16
CA VAL A 133 -4.01 -1.10 0.12
C VAL A 133 -4.31 -2.04 1.30
N GLY A 134 -5.41 -1.82 2.03
CA GLY A 134 -5.73 -2.53 3.27
C GLY A 134 -5.80 -4.05 3.11
N ASP A 135 -6.59 -4.52 2.15
CA ASP A 135 -6.77 -5.94 1.86
C ASP A 135 -5.49 -6.61 1.35
N ILE A 136 -4.72 -5.91 0.51
CA ILE A 136 -3.42 -6.38 0.02
C ILE A 136 -2.48 -6.61 1.20
N ARG A 137 -2.31 -5.62 2.09
CA ARG A 137 -1.50 -5.76 3.31
C ARG A 137 -1.96 -6.97 4.14
N SER A 138 -3.27 -7.07 4.36
CA SER A 138 -3.91 -8.18 5.08
C SER A 138 -3.49 -9.54 4.52
N ARG A 139 -3.47 -9.68 3.19
CA ARG A 139 -3.12 -10.94 2.53
C ARG A 139 -1.62 -11.20 2.50
N CYS A 140 -0.80 -10.20 2.18
CA CYS A 140 0.65 -10.34 2.18
C CYS A 140 1.16 -10.77 3.57
N LEU A 141 0.62 -10.20 4.64
CA LEU A 141 0.97 -10.62 5.99
C LEU A 141 0.59 -12.08 6.20
N ARG A 142 -0.65 -12.48 5.93
CA ARG A 142 -1.09 -13.87 6.16
C ARG A 142 -0.41 -14.87 5.25
N LEU A 143 0.06 -14.47 4.08
CA LEU A 143 0.80 -15.35 3.15
C LEU A 143 2.31 -15.28 3.36
N SER A 144 2.80 -14.46 4.28
CA SER A 144 4.24 -14.31 4.51
C SER A 144 4.85 -15.61 4.98
N ASP A 145 6.14 -15.78 4.67
CA ASP A 145 6.93 -16.83 5.27
C ASP A 145 7.00 -16.66 6.81
N GLU A 146 7.05 -17.78 7.51
CA GLU A 146 7.15 -17.89 8.97
C GLU A 146 8.27 -18.88 9.37
N SER A 147 9.09 -19.33 8.40
CA SER A 147 10.10 -20.38 8.60
C SER A 147 11.33 -19.93 9.38
N THR A 148 11.61 -18.63 9.42
CA THR A 148 12.79 -18.06 10.08
C THR A 148 12.41 -17.00 11.11
N LEU A 149 13.27 -16.82 12.12
CA LEU A 149 13.09 -15.78 13.13
C LEU A 149 13.06 -14.37 12.51
N GLU A 150 13.88 -14.13 11.49
CA GLU A 150 13.87 -12.86 10.76
C GLU A 150 12.54 -12.64 10.02
N ALA A 151 12.01 -13.66 9.33
CA ALA A 151 10.72 -13.56 8.65
C ALA A 151 9.60 -13.22 9.65
N LEU A 152 9.62 -13.82 10.85
CA LEU A 152 8.69 -13.49 11.93
C LEU A 152 8.85 -12.05 12.42
N SER A 153 10.08 -11.57 12.59
CA SER A 153 10.36 -10.16 12.96
C SER A 153 9.87 -9.17 11.90
N VAL A 154 10.14 -9.43 10.62
CA VAL A 154 9.67 -8.59 9.50
C VAL A 154 8.13 -8.60 9.43
N ARG A 155 7.51 -9.78 9.59
CA ARG A 155 6.04 -9.90 9.65
C ARG A 155 5.47 -9.10 10.82
N ARG A 156 6.09 -9.16 12.00
CA ARG A 156 5.68 -8.39 13.18
C ARG A 156 5.75 -6.88 12.91
N LEU A 157 6.86 -6.40 12.35
CA LEU A 157 7.06 -4.99 12.00
C LEU A 157 6.00 -4.50 11.00
N LEU A 158 5.81 -5.19 9.87
CA LEU A 158 4.84 -4.79 8.83
C LEU A 158 3.37 -5.03 9.27
N GLY A 159 3.19 -5.93 10.22
CA GLY A 159 1.91 -6.25 10.86
C GLY A 159 1.51 -5.28 11.97
N HIS A 160 2.43 -4.45 12.46
CA HIS A 160 2.17 -3.51 13.54
C HIS A 160 1.05 -2.54 13.18
N ARG A 161 0.21 -2.23 14.18
CA ARG A 161 -0.81 -1.17 14.10
C ARG A 161 -0.52 -0.20 15.23
N LEU A 162 -0.48 1.09 14.88
CA LEU A 162 -0.21 2.14 15.84
C LEU A 162 -1.29 2.15 16.96
N PRO A 163 -0.96 2.67 18.15
CA PRO A 163 -1.92 2.89 19.22
C PRO A 163 -3.20 3.63 18.81
N LEU A 164 -4.24 3.51 19.64
CA LEU A 164 -5.49 4.25 19.46
C LEU A 164 -5.37 5.71 19.94
N ASP A 165 -4.51 5.97 20.93
CA ASP A 165 -4.26 7.33 21.39
C ASP A 165 -3.42 8.09 20.34
N PRO A 166 -3.85 9.28 19.89
CA PRO A 166 -3.14 10.04 18.85
C PRO A 166 -1.71 10.45 19.23
N SER A 167 -1.46 10.76 20.50
CA SER A 167 -0.16 11.24 20.96
C SER A 167 0.82 10.07 21.03
N GLU A 168 0.39 8.95 21.61
CA GLU A 168 1.16 7.71 21.64
C GLU A 168 1.42 7.20 20.22
N ALA A 169 0.42 7.21 19.34
CA ALA A 169 0.57 6.75 17.96
C ALA A 169 1.59 7.57 17.16
N LYS A 170 1.60 8.90 17.36
CA LYS A 170 2.57 9.78 16.70
C LYS A 170 3.98 9.55 17.22
N LEU A 171 4.15 9.38 18.53
CA LEU A 171 5.44 9.08 19.15
C LEU A 171 5.97 7.71 18.69
N ASP A 172 5.10 6.71 18.70
CA ASP A 172 5.39 5.35 18.24
C ASP A 172 5.86 5.34 16.77
N TRP A 173 5.15 6.07 15.90
CA TRP A 173 5.55 6.27 14.51
C TRP A 173 6.95 6.89 14.37
N TYR A 174 7.29 7.92 15.15
CA TYR A 174 8.60 8.56 15.10
C TYR A 174 9.73 7.61 15.47
N HIS A 175 9.59 6.87 16.58
CA HIS A 175 10.59 5.87 16.97
C HIS A 175 10.79 4.78 15.90
N ILE A 176 9.72 4.39 15.19
CA ILE A 176 9.82 3.42 14.09
C ILE A 176 10.60 4.02 12.92
N VAL A 177 10.28 5.25 12.49
CA VAL A 177 10.95 5.92 11.36
C VAL A 177 12.44 6.17 11.67
N GLU A 178 12.74 6.62 12.88
CA GLU A 178 14.12 6.86 13.38
C GLU A 178 14.93 5.58 13.52
N GLY A 179 14.26 4.42 13.56
CA GLY A 179 14.92 3.12 13.67
C GLY A 179 15.24 2.69 15.10
N GLU A 180 14.69 3.40 16.09
CA GLU A 180 14.95 3.18 17.51
C GLU A 180 13.92 2.24 18.16
N HIS A 181 12.79 1.99 17.49
CA HIS A 181 11.76 1.10 18.02
C HIS A 181 12.20 -0.37 18.08
N SER A 182 11.81 -1.09 19.14
CA SER A 182 12.05 -2.54 19.35
C SER A 182 11.42 -3.47 18.29
N LEU A 183 10.64 -2.92 17.35
CA LEU A 183 10.06 -3.70 16.25
C LEU A 183 11.12 -4.07 15.22
N TRP A 184 12.25 -3.36 15.24
CA TRP A 184 13.37 -3.65 14.38
C TRP A 184 14.29 -4.75 14.93
N ASP A 185 14.00 -5.29 16.12
CA ASP A 185 14.76 -6.39 16.71
C ASP A 185 14.59 -7.68 15.88
N GLY A 186 15.72 -8.29 15.51
CA GLY A 186 15.74 -9.48 14.65
C GLY A 186 15.53 -9.20 13.15
N VAL A 187 15.39 -7.93 12.74
CA VAL A 187 15.39 -7.54 11.32
C VAL A 187 16.83 -7.20 10.89
N SER A 188 17.37 -7.90 9.89
CA SER A 188 18.73 -7.63 9.42
C SER A 188 18.85 -6.25 8.78
N ARG A 189 20.11 -5.80 8.66
CA ARG A 189 20.43 -4.48 8.12
C ARG A 189 19.86 -4.24 6.70
N PRO A 190 19.98 -5.16 5.72
CA PRO A 190 19.41 -4.93 4.39
C PRO A 190 17.89 -4.71 4.39
N TYR A 191 17.15 -5.51 5.17
CA TYR A 191 15.70 -5.32 5.33
C TYR A 191 15.38 -4.02 6.05
N ARG A 192 16.11 -3.70 7.13
CA ARG A 192 15.94 -2.46 7.89
C ARG A 192 16.15 -1.24 7.00
N GLU A 193 17.23 -1.19 6.23
CA GLU A 193 17.52 -0.08 5.30
C GLU A 193 16.43 0.06 4.24
N THR A 194 15.99 -1.05 3.64
CA THR A 194 14.96 -1.07 2.60
C THR A 194 13.62 -0.57 3.13
N ILE A 195 13.12 -1.15 4.24
CA ILE A 195 11.82 -0.81 4.80
C ILE A 195 11.83 0.63 5.31
N ARG A 196 12.88 1.06 6.02
CA ARG A 196 12.98 2.43 6.53
C ARG A 196 13.01 3.47 5.41
N ALA A 197 13.63 3.19 4.27
CA ALA A 197 13.61 4.11 3.14
C ALA A 197 12.18 4.44 2.70
N PHE A 198 11.29 3.44 2.63
CA PHE A 198 9.87 3.66 2.32
C PHE A 198 9.13 4.42 3.43
N LEU A 199 9.41 4.11 4.70
CA LEU A 199 8.77 4.79 5.83
C LEU A 199 9.17 6.27 5.92
N VAL A 200 10.45 6.57 5.71
CA VAL A 200 10.97 7.95 5.65
C VAL A 200 10.36 8.70 4.46
N TYR A 201 10.28 8.05 3.29
CA TYR A 201 9.61 8.63 2.13
C TYR A 201 8.14 8.99 2.45
N PHE A 202 7.38 8.06 3.01
CA PHE A 202 5.98 8.32 3.40
C PHE A 202 5.86 9.43 4.44
N HIS A 203 6.76 9.47 5.43
CA HIS A 203 6.79 10.53 6.42
C HIS A 203 7.01 11.91 5.78
N ASN A 204 7.90 12.01 4.79
CA ASN A 204 8.09 13.26 4.05
C ASN A 204 6.83 13.67 3.26
N GLU A 205 6.08 12.71 2.70
CA GLU A 205 4.80 12.99 2.03
C GLU A 205 3.73 13.49 3.01
N ILE A 206 3.71 12.99 4.24
CA ILE A 206 2.86 13.55 5.32
C ILE A 206 3.20 15.03 5.56
N LEU A 207 4.50 15.35 5.70
CA LEU A 207 4.94 16.71 6.03
C LEU A 207 4.71 17.72 4.89
N ARG A 208 4.65 17.26 3.63
CA ARG A 208 4.39 18.11 2.45
C ARG A 208 2.96 18.62 2.34
N ARG A 209 2.03 18.15 3.19
CA ARG A 209 0.60 18.46 3.09
C ARG A 209 0.18 19.48 4.14
N PRO A 210 -0.12 20.73 3.74
CA PRO A 210 -0.36 21.82 4.70
C PRO A 210 -1.82 21.93 5.19
N VAL A 211 -2.78 21.30 4.51
CA VAL A 211 -4.21 21.61 4.68
C VAL A 211 -4.87 20.78 5.79
N GLU A 212 -4.44 19.53 5.95
CA GLU A 212 -5.06 18.59 6.88
C GLU A 212 -3.98 17.75 7.57
N THR A 213 -3.99 17.78 8.90
CA THR A 213 -3.08 16.97 9.73
C THR A 213 -3.30 15.48 9.47
N PHE A 214 -2.21 14.72 9.38
CA PHE A 214 -2.28 13.27 9.25
C PHE A 214 -2.73 12.62 10.56
N CYS A 215 -3.70 11.70 10.48
CA CYS A 215 -4.18 10.95 11.62
C CYS A 215 -3.35 9.68 11.84
N PHE A 216 -2.52 9.66 12.88
CA PHE A 216 -1.67 8.51 13.20
C PHE A 216 -2.40 7.37 13.91
N THR A 217 -3.61 7.60 14.42
CA THR A 217 -4.34 6.56 15.16
C THR A 217 -4.71 5.41 14.23
N ASN A 218 -4.75 4.20 14.79
CA ASN A 218 -5.32 3.06 14.10
C ASN A 218 -6.80 3.32 13.77
N GLY A 219 -7.08 3.71 12.52
CA GLY A 219 -8.43 4.03 12.04
C GLY A 219 -9.39 2.86 12.25
N ARG A 220 -10.55 3.15 12.86
CA ARG A 220 -11.72 2.26 12.87
C ARG A 220 -12.55 2.47 11.63
#